data_AF-A0A0D0AD27-F1
#
_entry.id   AF-A0A0D0AD27-F1
#
_cell.length_a   1.000
_cell.length_b   1.000
_cell.length_c   1.000
_cell.angle_alpha   90.00
_cell.angle_beta   90.00
_cell.angle_gamma   90.00
#
_symmetry.space_group_name_H-M   'P 1'
#
loop_
_entity.id
_entity.type
_entity.pdbx_description
1 polymer ?
#
loop_
_entity_poly.entity_id
_entity_poly.type
_entity_poly.pdbx_seq_one_letter_code
_entity_poly.pdbx_strand_id
1 'polypeptide(L)'
;MTVVSDDPSWWPLISSAQLNSYWIVAASGVVIYDWVMTLAQEVELVWRQRFSLMTVLYLSVRYTGLLYAVGWILSTLPTVSQTDAVSNIVLKALDWTNLVTAFLLGVIMTTRLYAMYQGSRKMLVFLIVILLAINIACGALTAISLKYVEGEELILSGFHVCTYYYARDVQLLISTIWILTTVWEVLALFLSIWVSVRHFCELRLLRVGQPTGSIVEDYFTVLVKSHALYFGSFTAVSCLQLAYLSPSLLVCRYVSDLCMLSLFIIIIGLKFRRNCHFQ
;
A
#
# COMPACT_ATOMS: atom_id res chain seq x y z
N MET A 1 -16.09 26.34 9.80
CA MET A 1 -17.42 26.99 9.74
C MET A 1 -18.23 26.26 8.68
N THR A 2 -19.52 25.98 8.86
CA THR A 2 -20.29 25.26 7.82
C THR A 2 -20.62 26.20 6.66
N VAL A 3 -20.08 25.94 5.47
CA VAL A 3 -20.36 26.75 4.27
C VAL A 3 -21.45 26.06 3.47
N VAL A 4 -22.57 26.75 3.23
CA VAL A 4 -23.69 26.25 2.42
C VAL A 4 -23.69 26.97 1.08
N SER A 5 -23.65 26.23 -0.03
CA SER A 5 -23.63 26.80 -1.38
C SER A 5 -24.41 25.93 -2.36
N ASP A 6 -25.34 26.53 -3.09
CA ASP A 6 -26.18 25.86 -4.10
C ASP A 6 -25.77 26.20 -5.55
N ASP A 7 -24.59 26.80 -5.73
CA ASP A 7 -24.13 27.21 -7.06
C ASP A 7 -23.87 26.01 -8.01
N PRO A 8 -24.34 26.05 -9.27
CA PRO A 8 -24.10 25.00 -10.28
C PRO A 8 -22.62 24.79 -10.63
N SER A 9 -21.76 25.76 -10.31
CA SER A 9 -20.30 25.67 -10.52
C SER A 9 -19.67 24.51 -9.77
N TRP A 10 -20.34 24.00 -8.73
CA TRP A 10 -19.90 22.87 -7.93
C TRP A 10 -20.26 21.49 -8.50
N TRP A 11 -21.12 21.40 -9.52
CA TRP A 11 -21.56 20.12 -10.10
C TRP A 11 -20.42 19.20 -10.57
N PRO A 12 -19.31 19.68 -11.16
CA PRO A 12 -18.18 18.82 -11.51
C PRO A 12 -17.53 18.18 -10.27
N LEU A 13 -17.46 18.91 -9.16
CA LEU A 13 -16.90 18.41 -7.90
C LEU A 13 -17.82 17.34 -7.30
N ILE A 14 -19.13 17.58 -7.28
CA ILE A 14 -20.13 16.62 -6.80
C ILE A 14 -20.11 15.34 -7.65
N SER A 15 -20.06 15.47 -8.97
CA SER A 15 -19.98 14.34 -9.91
C SER A 15 -18.72 13.49 -9.69
N SER A 16 -17.56 14.14 -9.49
CA SER A 16 -16.31 13.41 -9.22
C SER A 16 -16.32 12.71 -7.85
N ALA A 17 -16.91 13.32 -6.82
CA ALA A 17 -17.09 12.70 -5.51
C ALA A 17 -18.04 11.48 -5.56
N GLN A 18 -19.13 11.57 -6.33
CA GLN A 18 -20.06 10.45 -6.54
C GLN A 18 -19.39 9.30 -7.28
N LEU A 19 -18.68 9.60 -8.38
CA LEU A 19 -17.91 8.60 -9.12
C LEU A 19 -16.94 7.88 -8.18
N ASN A 20 -16.20 8.63 -7.36
CA ASN A 20 -15.28 8.06 -6.38
C ASN A 20 -15.99 7.14 -5.38
N SER A 21 -17.13 7.58 -4.84
CA SER A 21 -17.93 6.79 -3.89
C SER A 21 -18.37 5.45 -4.50
N TYR A 22 -18.83 5.44 -5.75
CA TYR A 22 -19.18 4.20 -6.46
C TYR A 22 -17.98 3.27 -6.64
N TRP A 23 -16.81 3.82 -7.01
CA TRP A 23 -15.58 3.04 -7.13
C TRP A 23 -15.14 2.43 -5.81
N ILE A 24 -15.23 3.16 -4.70
CA ILE A 24 -14.86 2.68 -3.37
C ILE A 24 -15.76 1.52 -2.95
N VAL A 25 -17.06 1.64 -3.17
CA VAL A 25 -18.02 0.57 -2.88
C VAL A 25 -17.73 -0.66 -3.75
N ALA A 26 -17.44 -0.49 -5.03
CA ALA A 26 -17.07 -1.60 -5.91
C ALA A 26 -15.75 -2.27 -5.49
N ALA A 27 -14.70 -1.49 -5.24
CA ALA A 27 -13.38 -1.99 -4.85
C ALA A 27 -13.42 -2.69 -3.49
N SER A 28 -14.14 -2.13 -2.53
CA SER A 28 -14.35 -2.78 -1.22
C SER A 28 -15.14 -4.07 -1.34
N GLY A 29 -16.15 -4.14 -2.22
CA GLY A 29 -16.85 -5.39 -2.53
C GLY A 29 -15.88 -6.48 -3.01
N VAL A 30 -14.93 -6.15 -3.88
CA VAL A 30 -13.90 -7.09 -4.35
C VAL A 30 -12.98 -7.53 -3.20
N VAL A 31 -12.54 -6.59 -2.35
CA VAL A 31 -11.68 -6.90 -1.19
C VAL A 31 -12.40 -7.80 -0.18
N ILE A 32 -13.66 -7.50 0.14
CA ILE A 32 -14.49 -8.31 1.04
C ILE A 32 -14.72 -9.69 0.42
N TYR A 33 -15.02 -9.77 -0.88
CA TYR A 33 -15.21 -11.04 -1.58
C TYR A 33 -13.96 -11.92 -1.53
N ASP A 34 -12.79 -11.36 -1.86
CA ASP A 34 -11.51 -12.07 -1.77
C ASP A 34 -11.22 -12.52 -0.33
N TRP A 35 -11.50 -11.66 0.65
CA TRP A 35 -11.34 -11.97 2.06
C TRP A 35 -12.23 -13.14 2.50
N VAL A 36 -13.52 -13.11 2.20
CA VAL A 36 -14.48 -14.18 2.54
C VAL A 36 -14.05 -15.49 1.90
N MET A 37 -13.66 -15.48 0.63
CA MET A 37 -13.23 -16.67 -0.10
C MET A 37 -11.96 -17.30 0.46
N THR A 38 -11.03 -16.47 0.95
CA THR A 38 -9.75 -16.96 1.45
C THR A 38 -9.78 -17.27 2.96
N LEU A 39 -10.72 -16.73 3.72
CA LEU A 39 -10.83 -16.95 5.17
C LEU A 39 -10.97 -18.43 5.55
N ALA A 40 -11.75 -19.20 4.80
CA ALA A 40 -11.91 -20.64 5.08
C ALA A 40 -10.57 -21.39 4.99
N GLN A 41 -9.77 -21.09 3.96
CA GLN A 41 -8.45 -21.69 3.76
C GLN A 41 -7.45 -21.18 4.81
N GLU A 42 -7.53 -19.90 5.18
CA GLU A 42 -6.66 -19.34 6.20
C GLU A 42 -6.88 -19.95 7.58
N VAL A 43 -8.13 -20.14 7.99
CA VAL A 43 -8.42 -20.76 9.29
C VAL A 43 -7.83 -22.16 9.35
N GLU A 44 -7.92 -22.93 8.26
CA GLU A 44 -7.37 -24.28 8.22
C GLU A 44 -5.84 -24.31 8.13
N LEU A 45 -5.23 -23.50 7.26
CA LEU A 45 -3.79 -23.57 6.96
C LEU A 45 -2.95 -22.70 7.91
N VAL A 46 -3.46 -21.54 8.29
CA VAL A 46 -2.71 -20.53 9.06
C VAL A 46 -3.05 -20.62 10.53
N TRP A 47 -4.33 -20.65 10.91
CA TRP A 47 -4.73 -20.60 12.31
C TRP A 47 -4.54 -21.93 13.06
N ARG A 48 -4.59 -23.07 12.36
CA ARG A 48 -4.32 -24.39 12.97
C ARG A 48 -2.84 -24.75 13.02
N GLN A 49 -1.97 -24.00 12.33
CA GLN A 49 -0.53 -24.22 12.35
C GLN A 49 0.17 -23.42 13.45
N ARG A 50 1.46 -23.72 13.69
CA ARG A 50 2.29 -22.96 14.61
C ARG A 50 2.57 -21.57 14.03
N PHE A 51 2.27 -20.53 14.80
CA PHE A 51 2.56 -19.15 14.42
C PHE A 51 4.06 -18.95 14.21
N SER A 52 4.45 -18.70 12.96
CA SER A 52 5.79 -18.22 12.61
C SER A 52 5.78 -16.69 12.52
N LEU A 53 6.95 -16.05 12.62
CA LEU A 53 7.08 -14.59 12.43
C LEU A 53 6.49 -14.15 11.07
N MET A 54 6.74 -14.92 10.01
CA MET A 54 6.21 -14.64 8.68
C MET A 54 4.67 -14.73 8.63
N THR A 55 4.09 -15.67 9.39
CA THR A 55 2.64 -15.83 9.54
C THR A 55 2.02 -14.62 10.23
N VAL A 56 2.66 -14.11 11.28
CA VAL A 56 2.18 -12.91 11.98
C VAL A 56 2.27 -11.67 11.08
N LEU A 57 3.38 -11.49 10.35
CA LEU A 57 3.55 -10.40 9.39
C LEU A 57 2.51 -10.45 8.26
N TYR A 58 2.14 -11.66 7.83
CA TYR A 58 1.09 -11.82 6.85
C TYR A 58 -0.27 -11.36 7.37
N LEU A 59 -0.68 -11.90 8.52
CA LEU A 59 -1.96 -11.60 9.12
C LEU A 59 -2.05 -10.10 9.42
N SER A 60 -0.97 -9.49 9.94
CA SER A 60 -0.96 -8.06 10.22
C SER A 60 -1.19 -7.22 8.96
N VAL A 61 -0.46 -7.47 7.87
CA VAL A 61 -0.68 -6.74 6.61
C VAL A 61 -2.10 -6.95 6.08
N ARG A 62 -2.61 -8.18 6.14
CA ARG A 62 -3.94 -8.54 5.64
C ARG A 62 -5.06 -7.82 6.41
N TYR A 63 -5.05 -7.90 7.73
CA TYR A 63 -6.09 -7.26 8.54
C TYR A 63 -5.95 -5.74 8.56
N THR A 64 -4.74 -5.21 8.52
CA THR A 64 -4.51 -3.76 8.40
C THR A 64 -5.08 -3.23 7.08
N GLY A 65 -4.90 -3.96 5.97
CA GLY A 65 -5.52 -3.62 4.68
C GLY A 65 -7.05 -3.66 4.70
N LEU A 66 -7.64 -4.65 5.39
CA LEU A 66 -9.09 -4.73 5.56
C LEU A 66 -9.63 -3.55 6.40
N LEU A 67 -8.98 -3.23 7.52
CA LEU A 67 -9.32 -2.07 8.35
C LEU A 67 -9.23 -0.77 7.56
N TYR A 68 -8.20 -0.62 6.73
CA TYR A 68 -8.05 0.52 5.84
C TYR A 68 -9.21 0.63 4.84
N ALA A 69 -9.59 -0.46 4.19
CA ALA A 69 -10.71 -0.47 3.24
C ALA A 69 -12.03 -0.09 3.93
N VAL A 70 -12.32 -0.66 5.10
CA VAL A 70 -13.53 -0.34 5.86
C VAL A 70 -13.55 1.11 6.33
N GLY A 71 -12.41 1.62 6.83
CA GLY A 71 -12.29 3.01 7.25
C GLY A 71 -12.56 4.01 6.11
N TRP A 72 -12.13 3.69 4.90
CA TRP A 72 -12.39 4.50 3.71
C TRP A 72 -13.84 4.46 3.23
N ILE A 73 -14.50 3.32 3.31
CA ILE A 73 -15.94 3.25 3.02
C ILE A 73 -16.70 4.14 4.01
N LEU A 74 -16.34 4.08 5.28
CA LEU A 74 -16.99 4.86 6.33
C LEU A 74 -16.76 6.37 6.18
N SER A 75 -15.60 6.79 5.65
CA SER A 75 -15.30 8.21 5.39
C SER A 75 -15.95 8.74 4.10
N THR A 76 -16.38 7.88 3.18
CA THR A 76 -16.90 8.28 1.87
C THR A 76 -18.39 8.09 1.68
N LEU A 77 -19.06 7.33 2.54
CA LEU A 77 -20.52 7.20 2.51
C LEU A 77 -21.18 8.53 2.94
N PRO A 78 -21.89 9.22 2.03
CA PRO A 78 -22.54 10.51 2.34
C PRO A 78 -23.78 10.35 3.24
N THR A 79 -24.20 9.12 3.55
CA THR A 79 -25.42 8.80 4.30
C THR A 79 -25.25 8.78 5.82
N VAL A 80 -24.02 8.74 6.33
CA VAL A 80 -23.77 8.80 7.77
C VAL A 80 -23.33 10.23 8.10
N SER A 81 -24.17 10.98 8.80
CA SER A 81 -23.77 12.25 9.43
C SER A 81 -22.66 11.93 10.44
N GLN A 82 -21.42 12.00 9.96
CA GLN A 82 -20.26 11.95 10.82
C GLN A 82 -20.02 13.37 11.31
N THR A 83 -20.11 13.57 12.62
CA THR A 83 -19.61 14.79 13.27
C THR A 83 -18.17 15.06 12.82
N ASP A 84 -17.82 16.33 12.54
CA ASP A 84 -16.46 16.84 12.30
C ASP A 84 -15.34 16.11 13.07
N ALA A 85 -15.57 15.80 14.34
CA ALA A 85 -14.61 15.11 15.20
C ALA A 85 -14.33 13.66 14.76
N VAL A 86 -15.36 12.91 14.36
CA VAL A 86 -15.22 11.49 13.98
C VAL A 86 -14.54 11.38 12.62
N SER A 87 -14.89 12.26 11.68
CA SER A 87 -14.23 12.33 10.36
C SER A 87 -12.73 12.60 10.49
N ASN A 88 -12.34 13.55 11.34
CA ASN A 88 -10.93 13.84 11.63
C ASN A 88 -10.20 12.68 12.32
N ILE A 89 -10.86 11.95 13.22
CA ILE A 89 -10.27 10.77 13.88
C ILE A 89 -10.06 9.65 12.85
N VAL A 90 -11.04 9.40 11.98
CA VAL A 90 -10.95 8.37 10.93
C VAL A 90 -9.82 8.69 9.96
N LEU A 91 -9.69 9.93 9.50
CA LEU A 91 -8.58 10.31 8.63
C LEU A 91 -7.21 10.13 9.28
N LYS A 92 -7.05 10.60 10.52
CA LYS A 92 -5.82 10.37 11.29
C LYS A 92 -5.52 8.88 11.36
N ALA A 93 -6.51 8.07 11.72
CA ALA A 93 -6.34 6.62 11.78
C ALA A 93 -5.91 6.02 10.44
N LEU A 94 -6.49 6.47 9.31
CA LEU A 94 -6.15 6.00 7.97
C LEU A 94 -4.71 6.32 7.57
N ASP A 95 -4.23 7.55 7.83
CA ASP A 95 -2.85 7.95 7.54
C ASP A 95 -1.83 7.13 8.35
N TRP A 96 -2.09 6.96 9.65
CA TRP A 96 -1.25 6.10 10.50
C TRP A 96 -1.30 4.63 10.07
N THR A 97 -2.46 4.15 9.63
CA THR A 97 -2.64 2.78 9.11
C THR A 97 -1.82 2.56 7.83
N ASN A 98 -1.74 3.57 6.96
CA ASN A 98 -0.92 3.53 5.75
C ASN A 98 0.58 3.42 6.10
N LEU A 99 1.06 4.26 7.04
CA LEU A 99 2.44 4.19 7.53
C LEU A 99 2.79 2.82 8.12
N VAL A 100 1.89 2.26 8.95
CA VAL A 100 2.08 0.92 9.53
C VAL A 100 2.14 -0.14 8.43
N THR A 101 1.29 -0.05 7.41
CA THR A 101 1.28 -1.00 6.28
C THR A 101 2.58 -0.92 5.48
N ALA A 102 3.05 0.29 5.17
CA ALA A 102 4.32 0.51 4.47
C ALA A 102 5.51 -0.06 5.27
N PHE A 103 5.54 0.16 6.59
CA PHE A 103 6.54 -0.42 7.47
C PHE A 103 6.53 -1.96 7.43
N LEU A 104 5.36 -2.58 7.58
CA LEU A 104 5.21 -4.04 7.55
C LEU A 104 5.67 -4.63 6.21
N LEU A 105 5.32 -3.99 5.09
CA LEU A 105 5.80 -4.39 3.76
C LEU A 105 7.32 -4.27 3.63
N GLY A 106 7.89 -3.18 4.13
CA GLY A 106 9.35 -3.00 4.18
C GLY A 106 10.06 -4.10 4.98
N VAL A 107 9.46 -4.55 6.10
CA VAL A 107 9.97 -5.69 6.88
C VAL A 107 9.89 -7.00 6.09
N ILE A 108 8.77 -7.26 5.39
CA ILE A 108 8.63 -8.45 4.52
C ILE A 108 9.67 -8.42 3.39
N MET A 109 9.90 -7.28 2.77
CA MET A 109 10.92 -7.15 1.72
C MET A 109 12.33 -7.35 2.27
N THR A 110 12.63 -6.79 3.44
CA THR A 110 13.92 -6.95 4.12
C THR A 110 14.20 -8.40 4.50
N THR A 111 13.23 -9.11 5.07
CA THR A 111 13.37 -10.53 5.43
C THR A 111 13.59 -11.42 4.20
N ARG A 112 12.92 -11.14 3.09
CA ARG A 112 13.14 -11.84 1.81
C ARG A 112 14.53 -11.55 1.24
N LEU A 113 14.95 -10.29 1.22
CA LEU A 113 16.31 -9.90 0.81
C LEU A 113 17.37 -10.56 1.68
N TYR A 114 17.15 -10.63 3.00
CA TYR A 114 18.03 -11.31 3.93
C TYR A 114 18.21 -12.81 3.61
N ALA A 115 17.11 -13.50 3.30
CA ALA A 115 17.15 -14.89 2.87
C ALA A 115 17.92 -15.05 1.54
N MET A 116 17.72 -14.14 0.58
CA MET A 116 18.46 -14.16 -0.70
C MET A 116 19.96 -13.87 -0.54
N TYR A 117 20.35 -13.06 0.44
CA TYR A 117 21.76 -12.76 0.78
C TYR A 117 22.41 -13.82 1.70
N GLN A 118 21.91 -15.06 1.69
CA GLN A 118 22.43 -16.19 2.48
C GLN A 118 22.54 -15.88 3.98
N GLY A 119 21.67 -15.02 4.51
CA GLY A 119 21.67 -14.70 5.94
C GLY A 119 22.79 -13.76 6.41
N SER A 120 23.41 -12.99 5.51
CA SER A 120 24.45 -12.01 5.86
C SER A 120 23.92 -10.95 6.84
N ARG A 121 24.43 -10.98 8.09
CA ARG A 121 24.03 -10.03 9.15
C ARG A 121 24.38 -8.57 8.81
N LYS A 122 25.46 -8.34 8.08
CA LYS A 122 25.88 -6.98 7.66
C LYS A 122 24.84 -6.35 6.74
N MET A 123 24.31 -7.13 5.80
CA MET A 123 23.28 -6.69 4.87
C MET A 123 21.94 -6.44 5.58
N LEU A 124 21.59 -7.29 6.54
CA LEU A 124 20.39 -7.11 7.35
C LEU A 124 20.43 -5.80 8.13
N VAL A 125 21.54 -5.52 8.81
CA VAL A 125 21.71 -4.26 9.57
C VAL A 125 21.60 -3.06 8.63
N PHE A 126 22.25 -3.10 7.47
CA PHE A 126 22.14 -2.05 6.46
C PHE A 126 20.69 -1.78 6.01
N LEU A 127 19.93 -2.83 5.69
CA LEU A 127 18.53 -2.70 5.27
C LEU A 127 17.63 -2.17 6.39
N ILE A 128 17.81 -2.66 7.63
CA ILE A 128 17.03 -2.20 8.79
C ILE A 128 17.28 -0.72 9.06
N VAL A 129 18.54 -0.27 9.02
CA VAL A 129 18.89 1.14 9.27
C VAL A 129 18.22 2.06 8.26
N ILE A 130 18.26 1.72 6.97
CA ILE A 130 17.63 2.53 5.92
C ILE A 130 16.09 2.51 6.05
N LEU A 131 15.51 1.32 6.28
CA LEU A 131 14.06 1.19 6.47
C LEU A 131 13.58 2.05 7.63
N LEU A 132 14.26 2.01 8.77
CA LEU A 132 13.91 2.81 9.95
C LEU A 132 14.07 4.30 9.68
N ALA A 133 15.18 4.73 9.04
CA ALA A 133 15.41 6.13 8.71
C ALA A 133 14.28 6.70 7.83
N ILE A 134 13.87 5.96 6.80
CA ILE A 134 12.79 6.36 5.89
C ILE A 134 11.45 6.41 6.62
N ASN A 135 11.13 5.40 7.44
CA ASN A 135 9.86 5.37 8.18
C ASN A 135 9.77 6.50 9.24
N ILE A 136 10.87 6.83 9.91
CA ILE A 136 10.91 7.94 10.86
C ILE A 136 10.68 9.27 10.12
N ALA A 137 11.33 9.46 8.96
CA ALA A 137 11.12 10.64 8.14
C ALA A 137 9.67 10.74 7.65
N CYS A 138 9.10 9.65 7.11
CA CYS A 138 7.70 9.62 6.69
C CYS A 138 6.75 9.90 7.86
N GLY A 139 6.95 9.27 9.02
CA GLY A 139 6.12 9.50 10.21
C GLY A 139 6.17 10.95 10.70
N ALA A 140 7.35 11.59 10.66
CA ALA A 140 7.49 13.01 10.99
C ALA A 140 6.73 13.90 9.98
N LEU A 141 6.86 13.63 8.68
CA LEU A 141 6.15 14.37 7.64
C LEU A 141 4.63 14.21 7.75
N THR A 142 4.12 13.01 8.06
CA THR A 142 2.70 12.77 8.29
C THR A 142 2.20 13.46 9.56
N ALA A 143 2.98 13.47 10.65
CA ALA A 143 2.62 14.19 11.86
C ALA A 143 2.55 15.71 11.61
N ILE A 144 3.44 16.24 10.76
CA ILE A 144 3.40 17.64 10.32
C ILE A 144 2.18 17.89 9.44
N SER A 145 1.90 17.03 8.44
CA SER A 145 0.76 17.21 7.54
C SER A 145 -0.57 17.25 8.31
N LEU A 146 -0.75 16.35 9.28
CA LEU A 146 -1.96 16.29 10.11
C LEU A 146 -2.20 17.54 10.98
N LYS A 147 -1.17 18.36 11.24
CA LYS A 147 -1.33 19.65 11.95
C LYS A 147 -1.86 20.77 11.05
N TYR A 148 -1.66 20.65 9.74
CA TYR A 148 -2.07 21.65 8.75
C TYR A 148 -3.40 21.31 8.07
N VAL A 149 -4.05 20.22 8.49
CA VAL A 149 -5.39 19.87 8.01
C VAL A 149 -6.42 20.54 8.90
N GLU A 150 -7.03 21.60 8.39
CA GLU A 150 -8.28 22.16 8.92
C GLU A 150 -9.43 21.63 8.04
N GLY A 151 -10.34 20.87 8.65
CA GLY A 151 -11.53 20.36 7.97
C GLY A 151 -12.66 21.38 8.08
N GLU A 152 -13.24 21.76 6.95
CA GLU A 152 -14.52 22.47 6.94
C GLU A 152 -15.60 21.59 6.30
N GLU A 153 -16.74 21.48 6.98
CA GLU A 153 -17.95 20.89 6.43
C GLU A 153 -18.58 21.85 5.40
N LEU A 154 -18.63 21.41 4.14
CA LEU A 154 -19.36 22.09 3.07
C LEU A 154 -20.67 21.36 2.78
N ILE A 155 -21.78 22.10 2.78
CA ILE A 155 -23.08 21.61 2.34
C ILE A 155 -23.32 22.14 0.92
N LEU A 156 -23.21 21.26 -0.07
CA LEU A 156 -23.33 21.59 -1.48
C LEU A 156 -24.63 21.01 -2.04
N SER A 157 -25.64 21.84 -2.31
CA SER A 157 -26.92 21.38 -2.86
C SER A 157 -27.54 20.20 -2.08
N GLY A 158 -27.47 20.28 -0.74
CA GLY A 158 -27.95 19.24 0.17
C GLY A 158 -27.02 18.02 0.35
N PHE A 159 -25.89 17.95 -0.35
CA PHE A 159 -24.86 16.94 -0.10
C PHE A 159 -23.87 17.41 0.98
N HIS A 160 -23.68 16.61 2.02
CA HIS A 160 -22.64 16.81 3.02
C HIS A 160 -21.30 16.36 2.45
N VAL A 161 -20.40 17.31 2.18
CA VAL A 161 -19.05 17.04 1.70
C VAL A 161 -18.05 17.63 2.70
N CYS A 162 -17.23 16.78 3.31
CA CYS A 162 -16.05 17.25 4.05
C CYS A 162 -14.97 17.64 3.03
N THR A 163 -14.69 18.93 2.91
CA THR A 163 -13.56 19.40 2.11
C THR A 163 -12.41 19.78 3.02
N TYR A 164 -11.28 19.11 2.83
CA TYR A 164 -10.05 19.42 3.55
C TYR A 164 -9.28 20.48 2.78
N TYR A 165 -9.18 21.69 3.33
CA TYR A 165 -8.32 22.72 2.76
C TYR A 165 -6.89 22.45 3.17
N TYR A 166 -6.12 21.97 2.20
CA TYR A 166 -4.68 21.79 2.36
C TYR A 166 -3.98 23.12 2.09
N ALA A 167 -3.28 23.66 3.09
CA ALA A 167 -2.31 24.73 2.84
C ALA A 167 -1.33 24.28 1.74
N ARG A 168 -0.87 25.21 0.90
CA ARG A 168 -0.06 24.94 -0.32
C ARG A 168 1.15 24.02 -0.07
N ASP A 169 1.67 23.98 1.17
CA ASP A 169 2.80 23.14 1.58
C ASP A 169 2.46 21.65 1.76
N VAL A 170 1.19 21.26 1.96
CA VAL A 170 0.81 19.86 2.22
C VAL A 170 0.95 18.97 0.98
N GLN A 171 0.76 19.53 -0.21
CA GLN A 171 0.97 18.77 -1.45
C GLN A 171 2.44 18.37 -1.61
N LEU A 172 3.37 19.26 -1.26
CA LEU A 172 4.80 18.97 -1.25
C LEU A 172 5.14 17.90 -0.20
N LEU A 173 4.53 17.96 0.99
CA LEU A 173 4.72 16.96 2.05
C LEU A 173 4.29 15.56 1.59
N ILE A 174 3.09 15.43 1.01
CA ILE A 174 2.59 14.16 0.47
C ILE A 174 3.53 13.64 -0.62
N SER A 175 3.89 14.48 -1.61
CA SER A 175 4.82 14.08 -2.66
C SER A 175 6.19 13.66 -2.11
N THR A 176 6.68 14.31 -1.07
CA THR A 176 7.94 13.94 -0.40
C THR A 176 7.86 12.56 0.23
N ILE A 177 6.73 12.22 0.90
CA ILE A 177 6.50 10.88 1.47
C ILE A 177 6.52 9.80 0.38
N TRP A 178 5.85 10.05 -0.74
CA TRP A 178 5.84 9.13 -1.88
C TRP A 178 7.24 8.96 -2.50
N ILE A 179 8.00 10.05 -2.63
CA ILE A 179 9.39 9.99 -3.12
C ILE A 179 10.26 9.14 -2.17
N LEU A 180 10.19 9.35 -0.86
CA LEU A 180 10.96 8.56 0.10
C LEU A 180 10.61 7.06 0.02
N THR A 181 9.33 6.74 -0.10
CA THR A 181 8.85 5.36 -0.24
C THR A 181 9.30 4.73 -1.56
N THR A 182 9.27 5.48 -2.66
CA THR A 182 9.76 4.98 -3.97
C THR A 182 11.27 4.76 -3.98
N VAL A 183 12.05 5.61 -3.32
CA VAL A 183 13.50 5.42 -3.16
C VAL A 183 13.81 4.11 -2.45
N TRP A 184 13.08 3.80 -1.37
CA TRP A 184 13.22 2.52 -0.67
C TRP A 184 12.93 1.33 -1.61
N GLU A 185 11.84 1.40 -2.36
CA GLU A 185 11.41 0.30 -3.24
C GLU A 185 12.36 0.11 -4.42
N VAL A 186 12.88 1.19 -5.00
CA VAL A 186 13.90 1.12 -6.06
C VAL A 186 15.20 0.49 -5.52
N LEU A 187 15.62 0.86 -4.31
CA LEU A 187 16.77 0.25 -3.65
C LEU A 187 16.55 -1.25 -3.43
N ALA A 188 15.39 -1.64 -2.90
CA ALA A 188 15.03 -3.04 -2.68
C ALA A 188 14.97 -3.85 -3.98
N LEU A 189 14.41 -3.27 -5.05
CA LEU A 189 14.35 -3.86 -6.39
C LEU A 189 15.76 -4.07 -6.94
N PHE A 190 16.60 -3.05 -6.88
CA PHE A 190 17.97 -3.11 -7.38
C PHE A 190 18.76 -4.22 -6.69
N LEU A 191 18.69 -4.29 -5.35
CA LEU A 191 19.34 -5.35 -4.57
C LEU A 191 18.79 -6.74 -4.90
N SER A 192 17.47 -6.86 -5.09
CA SER A 192 16.83 -8.12 -5.47
C SER A 192 17.29 -8.59 -6.85
N ILE A 193 17.35 -7.69 -7.84
CA ILE A 193 17.83 -8.02 -9.19
C ILE A 193 19.31 -8.37 -9.15
N TRP A 194 20.13 -7.59 -8.44
CA TRP A 194 21.56 -7.80 -8.34
C TRP A 194 21.90 -9.21 -7.84
N VAL A 195 21.27 -9.64 -6.74
CA VAL A 195 21.46 -11.00 -6.21
C VAL A 195 20.95 -12.05 -7.18
N SER A 196 19.80 -11.81 -7.80
CA SER A 196 19.22 -12.76 -8.77
C SER A 196 20.13 -12.99 -9.95
N VAL A 197 20.68 -11.92 -10.53
CA VAL A 197 21.63 -12.00 -11.64
C VAL A 197 22.92 -12.66 -11.20
N ARG A 198 23.48 -12.26 -10.04
CA ARG A 198 24.71 -12.87 -9.50
C ARG A 198 24.55 -14.38 -9.32
N HIS A 199 23.48 -14.82 -8.65
CA HIS A 199 23.26 -16.23 -8.38
C HIS A 199 23.01 -17.02 -9.67
N PHE A 200 22.27 -16.46 -10.62
CA PHE A 200 22.05 -17.09 -11.90
C PHE A 200 23.32 -17.18 -12.76
N CYS A 201 24.22 -16.19 -12.68
CA CYS A 201 25.54 -16.25 -13.31
C CYS A 201 26.43 -17.31 -12.65
N GLU A 202 26.48 -17.39 -11.32
CA GLU A 202 27.21 -18.43 -10.58
C GLU A 202 26.68 -19.83 -10.91
N LEU A 203 25.35 -20.01 -10.98
CA LEU A 203 24.72 -21.25 -11.41
C LEU A 203 25.00 -21.58 -12.88
N ARG A 204 25.00 -20.60 -13.79
CA ARG A 204 25.37 -20.82 -15.21
C ARG A 204 26.82 -21.29 -15.36
N LEU A 205 27.73 -20.75 -14.55
CA LEU A 205 29.13 -21.20 -14.52
C LEU A 205 29.25 -22.64 -14.00
N LEU A 206 28.45 -23.03 -13.00
CA LEU A 206 28.42 -24.39 -12.45
C LEU A 206 27.66 -25.39 -13.36
N ARG A 207 26.68 -24.93 -14.14
CA ARG A 207 25.86 -25.74 -15.05
C ARG A 207 26.65 -26.37 -16.20
N VAL A 208 27.84 -25.86 -16.52
CA VAL A 208 28.76 -26.50 -17.49
C VAL A 208 29.24 -27.88 -16.98
N GLY A 209 29.06 -28.20 -15.68
CA GLY A 209 29.52 -29.46 -15.08
C GLY A 209 28.48 -30.44 -14.53
N GLN A 210 27.24 -30.05 -14.16
CA GLN A 210 26.28 -30.98 -13.52
C GLN A 210 24.78 -30.63 -13.74
N PRO A 211 23.89 -31.62 -13.98
CA PRO A 211 22.47 -31.38 -14.31
C PRO A 211 21.47 -31.46 -13.14
N THR A 212 21.92 -31.49 -11.88
CA THR A 212 21.08 -31.86 -10.72
C THR A 212 20.33 -30.69 -10.03
N GLY A 213 20.14 -29.55 -10.70
CA GLY A 213 19.73 -28.28 -10.05
C GLY A 213 18.26 -27.85 -10.15
N SER A 214 17.31 -28.69 -10.58
CA SER A 214 15.96 -28.20 -10.98
C SER A 214 15.12 -27.62 -9.83
N ILE A 215 15.19 -28.19 -8.62
CA ILE A 215 14.28 -27.81 -7.51
C ILE A 215 14.61 -26.42 -6.95
N VAL A 216 15.90 -26.10 -6.80
CA VAL A 216 16.34 -24.80 -6.28
C VAL A 216 16.04 -23.68 -7.30
N GLU A 217 16.13 -24.00 -8.59
CA GLU A 217 15.79 -23.10 -9.69
C GLU A 217 14.30 -22.76 -9.71
N ASP A 218 13.42 -23.73 -9.41
CA ASP A 218 11.97 -23.52 -9.34
C ASP A 218 11.57 -22.59 -8.18
N TYR A 219 12.12 -22.80 -6.97
CA TYR A 219 11.87 -21.92 -5.82
C TYR A 219 12.33 -20.48 -6.08
N PHE A 220 13.51 -20.33 -6.66
CA PHE A 220 14.05 -19.01 -6.98
C PHE A 220 13.22 -18.30 -8.06
N THR A 221 12.77 -19.05 -9.07
CA THR A 221 11.92 -18.53 -10.15
C THR A 221 10.57 -18.05 -9.61
N VAL A 222 9.95 -18.80 -8.71
CA VAL A 222 8.70 -18.39 -8.05
C VAL A 222 8.90 -17.11 -7.22
N LEU A 223 10.02 -17.01 -6.50
CA LEU A 223 10.35 -15.84 -5.69
C LEU A 223 10.57 -14.58 -6.56
N VAL A 224 11.33 -14.71 -7.65
CA VAL A 224 11.60 -13.61 -8.60
C VAL A 224 10.31 -13.16 -9.29
N LYS A 225 9.47 -14.08 -9.75
CA LYS A 225 8.17 -13.74 -10.36
C LYS A 225 7.27 -12.97 -9.39
N SER A 226 7.31 -13.34 -8.11
CA SER A 226 6.56 -12.65 -7.06
C SER A 226 7.08 -11.24 -6.78
N HIS A 227 8.40 -11.03 -6.90
CA HIS A 227 9.00 -9.70 -6.78
C HIS A 227 8.69 -8.83 -8.01
N ALA A 228 8.81 -9.37 -9.21
CA ALA A 228 8.52 -8.65 -10.44
C ALA A 228 7.06 -8.15 -10.48
N LEU A 229 6.10 -8.97 -10.07
CA LEU A 229 4.70 -8.55 -9.98
C LEU A 229 4.51 -7.42 -8.95
N TYR A 230 5.07 -7.57 -7.74
CA TYR A 230 4.99 -6.54 -6.70
C TYR A 230 5.59 -5.21 -7.15
N PHE A 231 6.82 -5.23 -7.66
CA PHE A 231 7.52 -4.02 -8.09
C PHE A 231 6.90 -3.39 -9.34
N GLY A 232 6.39 -4.20 -10.27
CA GLY A 232 5.64 -3.71 -11.43
C GLY A 232 4.38 -2.96 -11.00
N SER A 233 3.60 -3.53 -10.08
CA SER A 233 2.43 -2.88 -9.50
C SER A 233 2.79 -1.61 -8.75
N PHE A 234 3.82 -1.64 -7.89
CA PHE A 234 4.28 -0.47 -7.16
C PHE A 234 4.78 0.66 -8.07
N THR A 235 5.51 0.32 -9.14
CA THR A 235 6.02 1.30 -10.11
C THR A 235 4.88 1.97 -10.87
N ALA A 236 3.89 1.19 -11.32
CA ALA A 236 2.69 1.74 -11.95
C ALA A 236 1.97 2.71 -11.01
N VAL A 237 1.87 2.34 -9.72
CA VAL A 237 1.29 3.20 -8.68
C VAL A 237 2.05 4.52 -8.56
N SER A 238 3.36 4.42 -8.42
CA SER A 238 4.25 5.55 -8.20
C SER A 238 4.30 6.50 -9.39
N CYS A 239 4.30 5.97 -10.62
CA CYS A 239 4.27 6.78 -11.84
C CYS A 239 2.97 7.57 -11.96
N LEU A 240 1.82 6.94 -11.68
CA LEU A 240 0.53 7.63 -11.64
C LEU A 240 0.54 8.71 -10.55
N GLN A 241 1.09 8.42 -9.36
CA GLN A 241 1.17 9.39 -8.28
C GLN A 241 2.05 10.61 -8.61
N LEU A 242 3.21 10.37 -9.22
CA LEU A 242 4.12 11.43 -9.64
C LEU A 242 3.57 12.24 -10.82
N ALA A 243 2.78 11.62 -11.71
CA ALA A 243 2.09 12.34 -12.79
C ALA A 243 1.11 13.40 -12.24
N TYR A 244 0.59 13.23 -11.01
CA TYR A 244 -0.28 14.21 -10.35
C TYR A 244 0.45 15.45 -9.79
N LEU A 245 1.79 15.50 -9.85
CA LEU A 245 2.52 16.77 -9.66
C LEU A 245 2.26 17.75 -10.80
N SER A 246 1.72 17.30 -11.93
CA SER A 246 1.30 18.17 -13.02
C SER A 246 -0.06 18.84 -12.72
N PRO A 247 -0.17 20.17 -12.78
CA PRO A 247 -1.41 20.90 -12.47
C PRO A 247 -2.57 20.60 -13.44
N SER A 248 -2.31 19.95 -14.56
CA SER A 248 -3.32 19.59 -15.58
C SER A 248 -4.21 18.39 -15.22
N LEU A 249 -3.91 17.61 -14.15
CA LEU A 249 -4.64 16.37 -13.81
C LEU A 249 -5.33 16.38 -12.43
N LEU A 250 -5.56 17.57 -11.86
CA LEU A 250 -6.09 17.79 -10.50
C LEU A 250 -7.47 17.14 -10.20
N VAL A 251 -8.28 16.84 -11.22
CA VAL A 251 -9.63 16.24 -11.07
C VAL A 251 -9.58 14.75 -10.70
N CYS A 252 -8.46 14.06 -10.96
CA CYS A 252 -8.30 12.61 -10.70
C CYS A 252 -7.70 12.26 -9.33
N ARG A 253 -7.60 13.23 -8.41
CA ARG A 253 -6.79 13.12 -7.19
C ARG A 253 -7.29 12.10 -6.15
N TYR A 254 -8.59 11.83 -6.08
CA TYR A 254 -9.18 10.98 -5.03
C TYR A 254 -9.51 9.55 -5.50
N VAL A 255 -9.74 9.36 -6.80
CA VAL A 255 -10.04 8.06 -7.40
C VAL A 255 -8.77 7.19 -7.50
N SER A 256 -7.59 7.81 -7.62
CA SER A 256 -6.32 7.11 -7.77
C SER A 256 -5.81 6.50 -6.46
N ASP A 257 -5.65 7.26 -5.38
CA ASP A 257 -5.08 6.77 -4.10
C ASP A 257 -5.81 5.51 -3.58
N LEU A 258 -7.13 5.43 -3.79
CA LEU A 258 -7.99 4.31 -3.41
C LEU A 258 -7.97 3.13 -4.38
N CYS A 259 -7.99 3.38 -5.69
CA CYS A 259 -7.82 2.35 -6.72
C CYS A 259 -6.44 1.66 -6.58
N MET A 260 -5.44 2.43 -6.17
CA MET A 260 -4.07 1.96 -5.95
C MET A 260 -3.94 1.09 -4.72
N LEU A 261 -4.50 1.50 -3.57
CA LEU A 261 -4.44 0.69 -2.35
C LEU A 261 -5.27 -0.59 -2.43
N SER A 262 -6.43 -0.55 -3.09
CA SER A 262 -7.22 -1.74 -3.36
C SER A 262 -6.52 -2.71 -4.32
N LEU A 263 -5.92 -2.23 -5.42
CA LEU A 263 -5.06 -3.06 -6.27
C LEU A 263 -3.85 -3.63 -5.52
N PHE A 264 -3.20 -2.83 -4.66
CA PHE A 264 -2.05 -3.27 -3.89
C PHE A 264 -2.40 -4.37 -2.88
N ILE A 265 -3.51 -4.22 -2.16
CA ILE A 265 -4.04 -5.23 -1.22
C ILE A 265 -4.44 -6.50 -1.98
N ILE A 266 -5.13 -6.40 -3.12
CA ILE A 266 -5.50 -7.55 -3.96
C ILE A 266 -4.25 -8.29 -4.47
N ILE A 267 -3.21 -7.56 -4.90
CA ILE A 267 -1.96 -8.15 -5.37
C ILE A 267 -1.20 -8.84 -4.24
N ILE A 268 -1.24 -8.29 -3.02
CA ILE A 268 -0.68 -8.92 -1.82
C ILE A 268 -1.50 -10.16 -1.40
N GLY A 269 -2.83 -10.12 -1.49
CA GLY A 269 -3.71 -11.27 -1.24
C GLY A 269 -3.45 -12.42 -2.22
N LEU A 270 -3.36 -12.12 -3.52
CA LEU A 270 -3.01 -13.07 -4.57
C LEU A 270 -1.60 -13.65 -4.39
N LYS A 271 -0.64 -12.85 -3.88
CA LYS A 271 0.73 -13.27 -3.57
C LYS A 271 0.78 -14.32 -2.46
N PHE A 272 -0.12 -14.28 -1.49
CA PHE A 272 -0.15 -15.27 -0.41
C PHE A 272 -0.84 -16.59 -0.79
N ARG A 273 -1.88 -16.52 -1.63
CA ARG A 273 -2.55 -17.71 -2.17
C ARG A 273 -1.60 -18.69 -2.87
N ARG A 274 -0.57 -18.18 -3.54
CA ARG A 274 0.44 -19.02 -4.22
C ARG A 274 1.46 -19.67 -3.28
N ASN A 275 1.78 -19.04 -2.14
CA ASN A 275 2.76 -19.58 -1.20
C ASN A 275 2.15 -20.63 -0.25
N CYS A 276 0.86 -20.55 0.07
CA CYS A 276 0.18 -21.55 0.92
C CYS A 276 -0.10 -22.88 0.19
N HIS A 277 -0.04 -22.93 -1.14
CA HIS A 277 -0.24 -24.16 -1.91
C HIS A 277 1.01 -25.07 -1.97
N PHE A 278 2.11 -24.67 -1.32
CA PHE A 278 3.42 -25.32 -1.44
C PHE A 278 4.06 -25.69 -0.09
N GLN A 279 3.27 -25.84 0.96
CA GLN A 279 3.72 -26.33 2.26
C GLN A 279 2.95 -27.58 2.67
#